data_AF-A0AAW8K9D6-F1
#
_entry.id   AF-A0AAW8K9D6-F1
#
_cell.length_a   1.000
_cell.length_b   1.000
_cell.length_c   1.000
_cell.angle_alpha   90.00
_cell.angle_beta   90.00
_cell.angle_gamma   90.00
#
_symmetry.space_group_name_H-M   'P 1'
#
loop_
_entity.id
_entity.type
_entity.pdbx_description
1 polymer ?
#
loop_
_entity_poly.entity_id
_entity_poly.type
_entity_poly.pdbx_seq_one_letter_code
_entity_poly.pdbx_strand_id
1 'polypeptide(L)'
;ESQEFDTLYAAGSARAIGDWLLGMNATRAYTLKYGTGKNVLSIGRVQTPTLALVVERQKAIDNFKPETYWEIRTNYRGGVFSCQ
;
A
#
# COMPACT_ATOMS: atom_id res chain seq x y z
N GLU A 1 37.31 8.11 10.30
CA GLU A 1 36.03 8.02 11.04
C GLU A 1 34.95 8.98 10.52
N SER A 2 35.12 10.31 10.53
CA SER A 2 34.06 11.23 10.05
C SER A 2 33.65 11.00 8.57
N GLN A 3 34.59 10.78 7.66
CA GLN A 3 34.31 10.62 6.22
C GLN A 3 33.51 9.37 5.86
N GLU A 4 33.53 8.33 6.71
CA GLU A 4 32.80 7.08 6.45
C GLU A 4 31.28 7.28 6.57
N PHE A 5 30.84 8.25 7.38
CA PHE A 5 29.43 8.54 7.61
C PHE A 5 28.85 9.65 6.73
N ASP A 6 29.69 10.35 5.94
CA ASP A 6 29.25 11.45 5.09
C ASP A 6 28.21 10.99 4.05
N THR A 7 28.40 9.80 3.49
CA THR A 7 27.46 9.20 2.52
C THR A 7 26.12 8.85 3.16
N LEU A 8 26.13 8.31 4.37
CA LEU A 8 24.93 7.98 5.13
C LEU A 8 24.17 9.24 5.54
N TYR A 9 24.90 10.27 5.97
CA TYR A 9 24.34 11.59 6.27
C TYR A 9 23.67 12.21 5.03
N ALA A 10 24.37 12.21 3.90
CA ALA A 10 23.85 12.74 2.64
C ALA A 10 22.57 12.00 2.20
N ALA A 11 22.54 10.66 2.33
CA ALA A 11 21.35 9.86 2.04
C ALA A 11 20.17 10.21 2.95
N GLY A 12 20.41 10.37 4.25
CA GLY A 12 19.40 10.78 5.22
C GLY A 12 18.84 12.18 4.94
N SER A 13 19.71 13.13 4.63
CA SER A 13 19.36 14.50 4.26
C SER A 13 18.54 14.55 2.96
N ALA A 14 19.00 13.85 1.91
CA ALA A 14 18.31 13.76 0.64
C ALA A 14 16.89 13.16 0.80
N ARG A 15 16.75 12.12 1.62
CA ARG A 15 15.45 11.53 1.95
C ARG A 15 14.53 12.54 2.64
N ALA A 16 15.02 13.24 3.66
CA ALA A 16 14.22 14.21 4.41
C ALA A 16 13.74 15.36 3.51
N ILE A 17 14.63 15.90 2.67
CA ILE A 17 14.30 16.95 1.71
C ILE A 17 13.30 16.44 0.68
N GLY A 18 13.51 15.25 0.12
CA GLY A 18 12.62 14.66 -0.89
C GLY A 18 11.21 14.38 -0.34
N ASP A 19 11.12 13.81 0.86
CA ASP A 19 9.84 13.53 1.53
C ASP A 19 9.08 14.83 1.84
N TRP A 20 9.78 15.89 2.29
CA TRP A 20 9.17 17.19 2.55
C TRP A 20 8.72 17.89 1.28
N LEU A 21 9.58 17.94 0.25
CA LEU A 21 9.30 18.62 -1.00
C LEU A 21 8.09 18.01 -1.72
N LEU A 22 8.06 16.68 -1.86
CA LEU A 22 6.91 15.99 -2.46
C LEU A 22 5.67 16.12 -1.57
N GLY A 23 5.82 15.84 -0.28
CA GLY A 23 4.69 15.78 0.64
C GLY A 23 3.97 17.11 0.77
N MET A 24 4.72 18.21 0.97
CA MET A 24 4.16 19.54 1.14
C MET A 24 3.47 20.04 -0.13
N ASN A 25 4.15 19.94 -1.28
CA ASN A 25 3.61 20.46 -2.54
C ASN A 25 2.41 19.64 -3.03
N ALA A 26 2.51 18.31 -3.04
CA ALA A 26 1.43 17.46 -3.52
C ALA A 26 0.20 17.51 -2.60
N THR A 27 0.39 17.50 -1.28
CA THR A 27 -0.73 17.64 -0.32
C THR A 27 -1.48 18.95 -0.53
N ARG A 28 -0.77 20.07 -0.68
CA ARG A 28 -1.41 21.37 -0.95
C ARG A 28 -2.13 21.37 -2.29
N ALA A 29 -1.49 20.89 -3.35
CA ALA A 29 -2.07 20.84 -4.69
C ALA A 29 -3.37 20.02 -4.73
N TYR A 30 -3.36 18.81 -4.15
CA TYR A 30 -4.53 17.95 -4.12
C TYR A 30 -5.62 18.45 -3.18
N THR A 31 -5.26 18.98 -2.02
CA THR A 31 -6.24 19.56 -1.09
C THR A 31 -6.96 20.74 -1.74
N LEU A 32 -6.25 21.62 -2.44
CA LEU A 32 -6.87 22.75 -3.14
C LEU A 32 -7.74 22.32 -4.33
N LYS A 33 -7.32 21.27 -5.05
CA LYS A 33 -8.01 20.83 -6.28
C LYS A 33 -9.22 19.92 -6.01
N TYR A 34 -9.13 19.06 -5.00
CA TYR A 34 -10.10 17.99 -4.74
C TYR A 34 -10.61 17.96 -3.30
N GLY A 35 -10.04 18.75 -2.38
CA GLY A 35 -10.49 18.83 -1.01
C GLY A 35 -11.86 19.51 -0.91
N THR A 36 -12.72 18.98 -0.06
CA THR A 36 -14.02 19.57 0.26
C THR A 36 -13.99 20.14 1.68
N GLY A 37 -14.35 21.41 1.81
CA GLY A 37 -14.33 22.11 3.11
C GLY A 37 -12.93 22.18 3.72
N LYS A 38 -12.78 21.66 4.95
CA LYS A 38 -11.52 21.68 5.72
C LYS A 38 -10.74 20.36 5.66
N ASN A 39 -11.10 19.45 4.75
CA ASN A 39 -10.46 18.14 4.66
C ASN A 39 -9.14 18.22 3.90
N VAL A 40 -8.05 17.79 4.53
CA VAL A 40 -6.71 17.71 3.92
C VAL A 40 -6.55 16.38 3.23
N LEU A 41 -6.10 16.41 1.97
CA LEU A 41 -5.74 15.21 1.20
C LEU A 41 -4.23 15.03 1.25
N SER A 42 -3.74 14.28 2.24
CA SER A 42 -2.31 14.05 2.43
C SER A 42 -1.74 13.16 1.33
N ILE A 43 -0.63 13.61 0.75
CA ILE A 43 0.14 12.86 -0.24
C ILE A 43 1.57 12.71 0.25
N GLY A 44 2.16 11.54 0.05
CA GLY A 44 3.55 11.32 0.37
C GLY A 44 4.09 10.05 -0.25
N ARG A 45 5.41 10.02 -0.42
CA ARG A 45 6.14 8.93 -1.07
C ARG A 45 5.88 7.55 -0.45
N VAL A 46 5.61 7.48 0.85
CA VAL A 46 5.36 6.22 1.57
C VAL A 46 3.86 6.01 1.81
N GLN A 47 3.15 7.00 2.37
CA GLN A 47 1.73 6.86 2.71
C GLN A 47 0.85 6.54 1.50
N THR A 48 1.10 7.18 0.34
CA THR A 48 0.22 7.06 -0.83
C THR A 48 0.37 5.70 -1.52
N PRO A 49 1.59 5.17 -1.76
CA PRO A 49 1.74 3.80 -2.25
C PRO A 49 1.22 2.74 -1.29
N THR A 50 1.39 2.92 0.03
CA THR A 50 0.83 1.99 1.02
C THR A 50 -0.70 1.96 0.94
N LEU A 51 -1.35 3.13 0.79
CA LEU A 51 -2.79 3.19 0.57
C LEU A 51 -3.19 2.54 -0.77
N ALA A 52 -2.39 2.69 -1.82
CA ALA A 52 -2.65 2.09 -3.12
C ALA A 52 -2.76 0.56 -3.03
N LEU A 53 -1.89 -0.11 -2.27
CA LEU A 53 -1.96 -1.56 -2.04
C LEU A 53 -3.31 -2.00 -1.44
N VAL A 54 -3.82 -1.25 -0.48
CA VAL A 54 -5.13 -1.53 0.14
C VAL A 54 -6.27 -1.31 -0.85
N VAL A 55 -6.21 -0.21 -1.61
CA VAL A 55 -7.22 0.11 -2.64
C VAL A 55 -7.23 -0.93 -3.75
N GLU A 56 -6.07 -1.41 -4.20
CA GLU A 56 -5.96 -2.49 -5.18
C GLU A 56 -6.58 -3.78 -4.67
N ARG A 57 -6.29 -4.15 -3.42
CA ARG A 57 -6.91 -5.33 -2.80
C ARG A 57 -8.43 -5.19 -2.69
N GLN A 58 -8.92 -4.02 -2.31
CA GLN A 58 -10.35 -3.75 -2.23
C GLN A 58 -11.01 -3.91 -3.61
N LYS A 59 -10.42 -3.32 -4.66
CA LYS A 59 -10.91 -3.49 -6.04
C LYS A 59 -10.92 -4.95 -6.47
N ALA A 60 -9.92 -5.74 -6.07
CA ALA A 60 -9.90 -7.17 -6.38
C ALA A 60 -11.03 -7.94 -5.67
N ILE A 61 -11.39 -7.53 -4.44
CA ILE A 61 -12.53 -8.09 -3.69
C ILE A 61 -13.86 -7.68 -4.33
N ASP A 62 -14.03 -6.39 -4.65
CA ASP A 62 -15.26 -5.86 -5.25
C ASP A 62 -15.56 -6.50 -6.62
N ASN A 63 -14.50 -6.83 -7.37
CA ASN A 63 -14.60 -7.47 -8.68
C ASN A 63 -14.52 -9.00 -8.62
N PHE A 64 -14.40 -9.60 -7.43
CA PHE A 64 -14.35 -11.05 -7.29
C PHE A 64 -15.71 -11.65 -7.65
N LYS A 65 -15.72 -12.53 -8.66
CA LYS A 65 -16.90 -13.30 -9.06
C LYS A 65 -16.75 -14.72 -8.52
N PRO A 66 -17.53 -15.13 -7.50
CA PRO A 66 -17.45 -16.48 -6.97
C PRO A 66 -17.81 -17.49 -8.07
N GLU A 67 -16.95 -18.49 -8.25
CA GLU A 67 -17.18 -19.59 -9.19
C GLU A 67 -17.44 -20.87 -8.39
N THR A 68 -18.48 -21.61 -8.80
CA THR A 68 -18.77 -22.92 -8.20
C THR A 68 -17.72 -23.91 -8.67
N TYR A 69 -17.07 -24.57 -7.71
CA TYR A 69 -16.16 -25.68 -7.96
C TYR A 69 -16.56 -26.87 -7.08
N TRP A 70 -16.15 -28.07 -7.49
CA TRP A 70 -16.39 -29.30 -6.76
C TRP A 70 -15.05 -29.93 -6.39
N GLU A 71 -14.98 -30.44 -5.17
CA GLU A 71 -13.83 -31.18 -4.66
C GLU A 71 -14.29 -32.60 -4.30
N ILE A 72 -13.55 -33.61 -4.74
CA ILE A 72 -13.84 -34.99 -4.36
C ILE A 72 -13.29 -35.22 -2.95
N ARG A 73 -14.19 -35.63 -2.05
CA ARG A 73 -13.84 -36.02 -0.67
C ARG A 73 -14.24 -37.48 -0.44
N THR A 74 -13.38 -38.23 0.24
CA THR A 74 -13.67 -39.60 0.66
C THR A 74 -13.52 -39.74 2.17
N ASN A 75 -14.38 -40.53 2.79
CA ASN A 75 -14.27 -40.90 4.19
C ASN A 75 -13.75 -42.33 4.27
N TYR A 76 -12.56 -42.52 4.86
CA TYR A 76 -11.97 -43.84 5.04
C TYR A 76 -11.45 -44.00 6.47
N ARG A 77 -11.91 -45.06 7.16
CA ARG A 77 -11.55 -45.37 8.55
C ARG A 77 -11.71 -44.18 9.52
N GLY A 78 -12.72 -43.34 9.30
CA GLY A 78 -13.00 -42.15 10.13
C GLY A 78 -12.18 -40.91 9.78
N GLY A 79 -11.26 -40.99 8.80
CA GLY A 79 -10.54 -39.85 8.25
C GLY A 79 -11.19 -39.32 6.98
N VAL A 80 -11.30 -38.00 6.86
CA VAL A 80 -11.74 -37.33 5.63
C VAL A 80 -10.51 -36.96 4.80
N PHE A 81 -10.44 -37.48 3.57
CA PHE A 81 -9.39 -37.19 2.61
C PHE A 81 -9.97 -36.35 1.47
N SER A 82 -9.27 -35.28 1.12
CA SER A 82 -9.55 -34.45 -0.06
C SER A 82 -8.49 -34.67 -1.14
N CYS A 83 -8.93 -34.70 -2.39
CA CYS A 83 -8.02 -34.67 -3.54
C CYS A 83 -7.78 -33.20 -3.89
N GLN A 84 -6.56 -32.71 -3.67
CA GLN A 84 -6.13 -31.34 -3.94
C GLN A 84 -5.32 -31.27 -5.24
#